data_AF-A0A3S0AXI4-F1
#
_entry.id   AF-A0A3S0AXI4-F1
#
_cell.length_a   1.000
_cell.length_b   1.000
_cell.length_c   1.000
_cell.angle_alpha   90.00
_cell.angle_beta   90.00
_cell.angle_gamma   90.00
#
_symmetry.space_group_name_H-M   'P 1'
#
loop_
_entity.id
_entity.type
_entity.pdbx_description
1 polymer ?
#
loop_
_entity_poly.entity_id
_entity_poly.type
_entity_poly.pdbx_seq_one_letter_code
_entity_poly.pdbx_strand_id
1 'polypeptide(L)'
;MDQEELINSGVSEHTGFPNAATDQRLTSLDLSKLLIRHPSSTFYMRVAGDSGVHEGIQPGDIAVVDRALSAKKSDLVIWWDEAFMISRASKLPPKIIPWGVVTYVIHEYRGAA
;
A
#
# COMPACT_ATOMS: atom_id res chain seq x y z
N MET A 1 8.94 -23.95 5.95
CA MET A 1 8.13 -23.14 5.02
C MET A 1 8.61 -23.54 3.65
N ASP A 2 7.76 -24.17 2.87
CA ASP A 2 8.17 -24.94 1.69
C ASP A 2 8.47 -24.02 0.50
N GLN A 3 9.48 -24.36 -0.31
CA GLN A 3 9.98 -23.54 -1.44
C GLN A 3 8.90 -23.19 -2.47
N GLU A 4 7.85 -24.00 -2.62
CA GLU A 4 6.75 -23.76 -3.55
C GLU A 4 5.86 -22.57 -3.15
N GLU A 5 5.79 -22.22 -1.86
CA GLU A 5 4.96 -21.12 -1.37
C GLU A 5 5.60 -19.74 -1.66
N LEU A 6 6.93 -19.67 -1.65
CA LEU A 6 7.70 -18.47 -1.98
C LEU A 6 7.57 -18.10 -3.47
N ILE A 7 7.65 -19.08 -4.36
CA ILE A 7 7.58 -18.89 -5.82
C ILE A 7 6.20 -18.35 -6.25
N ASN A 8 5.12 -18.79 -5.60
CA ASN A 8 3.75 -18.33 -5.91
C ASN A 8 3.39 -16.96 -5.32
N SER A 9 4.16 -16.47 -4.34
CA SER A 9 3.97 -15.13 -3.78
C SER A 9 4.60 -14.02 -4.64
N GLY A 10 5.45 -14.40 -5.59
CA GLY A 10 6.23 -13.47 -6.41
C GLY A 10 7.27 -12.65 -5.64
N VAL A 11 7.59 -13.08 -4.41
CA VAL A 11 8.68 -12.53 -3.60
C VAL A 11 9.96 -13.29 -3.94
N SER A 12 10.97 -12.57 -4.46
CA SER A 12 12.32 -13.11 -4.61
C SER A 12 13.17 -12.66 -3.43
N GLU A 13 13.53 -13.59 -2.55
CA GLU A 13 14.58 -13.35 -1.56
C GLU A 13 15.94 -13.53 -2.25
N HIS A 14 16.58 -12.42 -2.63
CA HIS A 14 17.97 -12.46 -3.08
C HIS A 14 18.91 -12.54 -1.88
N THR A 15 19.22 -13.77 -1.46
CA THR A 15 20.38 -14.06 -0.62
C THR A 15 21.47 -14.71 -1.48
N GLY A 16 22.58 -14.01 -1.69
CA GLY A 16 23.73 -14.51 -2.48
C GLY A 16 23.76 -14.08 -3.95
N PHE A 17 24.87 -14.39 -4.62
CA PHE A 17 25.10 -14.04 -6.04
C PHE A 17 24.10 -14.77 -6.94
N PRO A 18 23.31 -14.06 -7.77
CA PRO A 18 22.43 -14.70 -8.73
C PRO A 18 23.29 -15.40 -9.79
N ASN A 19 23.32 -16.72 -9.74
CA ASN A 19 23.94 -17.54 -10.77
C ASN A 19 22.99 -17.59 -11.99
N ALA A 20 23.52 -17.27 -13.17
CA ALA A 20 22.77 -17.10 -14.42
C ALA A 20 21.93 -18.32 -14.87
N ALA A 21 22.14 -19.48 -14.26
CA ALA A 21 21.43 -20.73 -14.58
C ALA A 21 20.07 -20.88 -13.86
N THR A 22 19.74 -20.00 -12.90
CA THR A 22 18.45 -20.03 -12.20
C THR A 22 17.45 -19.10 -12.89
N ASP A 23 17.29 -19.26 -14.20
CA ASP A 23 16.13 -18.72 -14.93
C ASP A 23 14.92 -19.63 -14.64
N GLN A 24 14.56 -19.74 -13.36
CA GLN A 24 13.26 -20.26 -13.00
C GLN A 24 12.27 -19.26 -13.59
N ARG A 25 11.37 -19.75 -14.45
CA ARG A 25 10.22 -19.00 -14.97
C ARG A 25 9.43 -18.40 -13.81
N LEU A 26 9.84 -17.23 -13.35
CA LEU A 26 9.14 -16.49 -12.32
C LEU A 26 7.83 -16.06 -12.95
N THR A 27 6.72 -16.54 -12.39
CA THR A 27 5.38 -16.07 -12.74
C THR A 27 5.37 -14.54 -12.64
N SER A 28 4.83 -13.87 -13.66
CA SER A 28 4.77 -12.41 -13.66
C SER A 28 4.03 -11.91 -12.42
N LEU A 29 4.68 -11.03 -11.65
CA LEU A 29 4.11 -10.42 -10.47
C LEU A 29 2.89 -9.56 -10.85
N ASP A 30 1.74 -9.84 -10.26
CA ASP A 30 0.52 -9.05 -10.45
C ASP A 30 0.22 -8.27 -9.17
N LEU A 31 0.54 -6.97 -9.19
CA LEU A 31 0.31 -6.07 -8.05
C LEU A 31 -1.16 -6.03 -7.62
N SER A 32 -2.10 -6.18 -8.56
CA SER A 32 -3.53 -6.18 -8.23
C SER A 32 -3.85 -7.38 -7.35
N LYS A 33 -3.37 -8.56 -7.72
CA LYS A 33 -3.58 -9.78 -6.91
C LYS A 33 -2.89 -9.73 -5.55
N LEU A 34 -1.76 -9.03 -5.45
CA LEU A 34 -1.02 -8.90 -4.20
C LEU A 34 -1.61 -7.88 -3.24
N LEU A 35 -2.00 -6.71 -3.75
CA LEU A 35 -2.37 -5.56 -2.93
C LEU A 35 -3.89 -5.46 -2.71
N ILE A 36 -4.70 -6.02 -3.62
CA ILE A 36 -6.15 -5.87 -3.61
C ILE A 36 -6.83 -7.11 -3.04
N ARG A 37 -7.37 -6.99 -1.83
CA ARG A 37 -8.21 -8.03 -1.22
C ARG A 37 -9.68 -7.92 -1.62
N HIS A 38 -10.19 -6.70 -1.76
CA HIS A 38 -11.58 -6.42 -2.10
C HIS A 38 -11.63 -5.53 -3.36
N PRO A 39 -11.66 -6.12 -4.57
CA PRO A 39 -11.55 -5.37 -5.82
C PRO A 39 -12.62 -4.29 -6.04
N SER A 40 -13.84 -4.52 -5.55
CA SER A 40 -14.95 -3.57 -5.68
C SER A 40 -14.90 -2.42 -4.67
N SER A 41 -14.04 -2.49 -3.64
CA SER A 41 -13.93 -1.48 -2.58
C SER A 41 -12.52 -0.94 -2.39
N THR A 42 -11.59 -1.29 -3.27
CA THR A 42 -10.21 -0.81 -3.24
C THR A 42 -10.01 0.31 -4.24
N PHE A 43 -9.37 1.39 -3.79
CA PHE A 43 -9.14 2.62 -4.54
C PHE A 43 -7.68 3.02 -4.45
N TYR A 44 -7.18 3.63 -5.53
CA TYR A 44 -5.86 4.25 -5.55
C TYR A 44 -6.01 5.76 -5.45
N MET A 45 -5.23 6.39 -4.57
CA MET A 45 -5.20 7.85 -4.42
C MET A 45 -3.76 8.34 -4.54
N ARG A 46 -3.55 9.36 -5.38
CA ARG A 46 -2.26 10.06 -5.42
C ARG A 46 -2.22 11.03 -4.25
N VAL A 47 -1.19 10.92 -3.43
CA VAL A 47 -0.98 11.79 -2.27
C VAL A 47 -0.52 13.15 -2.77
N ALA A 48 -1.26 14.18 -2.39
CA ALA A 48 -0.89 15.57 -2.59
C ALA A 48 -0.74 16.25 -1.22
N GLY A 49 0.16 17.22 -1.13
CA GLY A 49 0.46 17.90 0.13
C GLY A 49 1.19 17.01 1.14
N ASP A 50 1.10 17.37 2.42
CA ASP A 50 1.99 16.91 3.48
C ASP A 50 1.30 16.16 4.64
N SER A 51 -0.03 15.94 4.56
CA SER A 51 -0.83 15.34 5.64
C SER A 51 -0.30 13.99 6.16
N GLY A 52 0.39 13.22 5.34
CA GLY A 52 0.98 11.93 5.68
C GLY A 52 2.49 11.91 5.98
N VAL A 53 3.18 13.06 5.93
CA VAL A 53 4.67 13.12 6.01
C VAL A 53 5.22 12.54 7.31
N HIS A 54 4.55 12.78 8.43
CA HIS A 54 4.96 12.23 9.73
C HIS A 54 4.79 10.70 9.83
N GLU A 55 4.06 10.09 8.89
CA GLU A 55 3.87 8.64 8.81
C GLU A 55 4.75 8.03 7.69
N GLY A 56 5.69 8.82 7.14
CA GLY A 56 6.60 8.40 6.07
C GLY A 56 6.04 8.54 4.66
N ILE A 57 4.85 9.14 4.50
CA ILE A 57 4.15 9.30 3.21
C ILE A 57 4.55 10.64 2.58
N GLN A 58 5.01 10.59 1.34
CA GLN A 58 5.53 11.73 0.60
C GLN A 58 4.52 12.21 -0.46
N PRO A 59 4.56 13.51 -0.81
CA PRO A 59 3.84 14.00 -1.98
C PRO A 59 4.26 13.19 -3.22
N GLY A 60 3.28 12.74 -4.00
CA GLY A 60 3.53 11.88 -5.17
C GLY A 60 3.36 10.39 -4.90
N ASP A 61 3.30 9.94 -3.65
CA ASP A 61 3.01 8.54 -3.33
C ASP A 61 1.62 8.11 -3.81
N ILE A 62 1.44 6.80 -4.01
CA ILE A 62 0.14 6.22 -4.28
C ILE A 62 -0.32 5.47 -3.03
N ALA A 63 -1.40 5.94 -2.41
CA ALA A 63 -2.10 5.24 -1.35
C ALA A 63 -3.06 4.21 -1.94
N VAL A 64 -2.99 2.97 -1.48
CA VAL A 64 -3.97 1.91 -1.75
C VAL A 64 -4.94 1.88 -0.58
N VAL A 65 -6.23 2.09 -0.85
CA VAL A 65 -7.25 2.33 0.17
C VAL A 65 -8.37 1.32 0.03
N ASP A 66 -8.66 0.58 1.08
CA ASP A 66 -9.77 -0.38 1.14
C ASP A 66 -10.90 0.14 2.02
N ARG A 67 -12.08 0.29 1.42
CA ARG A 67 -13.29 0.78 2.09
C ARG A 67 -14.12 -0.31 2.76
N ALA A 68 -13.85 -1.58 2.50
CA ALA A 68 -14.56 -2.68 3.15
C ALA A 68 -14.02 -2.96 4.57
N LEU A 69 -12.83 -2.46 4.89
CA LEU A 69 -12.20 -2.65 6.19
C LEU A 69 -12.75 -1.68 7.25
N SER A 70 -12.98 -2.21 8.45
CA SER A 70 -13.22 -1.39 9.63
C SER A 70 -11.89 -0.93 10.23
N ALA A 71 -11.70 0.39 10.32
CA ALA A 71 -10.45 0.98 10.81
C ALA A 71 -10.19 0.66 12.29
N LYS A 72 -8.97 0.21 12.58
CA LYS A 72 -8.43 0.09 13.94
C LYS A 72 -7.65 1.36 14.30
N LYS A 73 -7.45 1.61 15.60
CA LYS A 73 -6.75 2.80 16.10
C LYS A 73 -5.36 3.01 15.50
N SER A 74 -4.65 1.92 15.20
CA SER A 74 -3.32 1.95 14.60
C SER A 74 -3.32 2.18 13.09
N ASP A 75 -4.46 2.06 12.41
CA ASP A 75 -4.48 2.03 10.96
C ASP A 75 -4.32 3.44 10.40
N LEU A 76 -3.63 3.54 9.26
CA LEU A 76 -3.68 4.73 8.43
C LEU A 76 -5.03 4.77 7.72
N VAL A 77 -5.64 5.94 7.66
CA VAL A 77 -6.97 6.12 7.09
C VAL A 77 -7.03 7.36 6.22
N ILE A 78 -7.87 7.29 5.19
CA ILE A 78 -8.32 8.46 4.46
C ILE A 78 -9.57 9.00 5.16
N TRP A 79 -9.62 10.31 5.35
CA TRP A 79 -10.79 10.99 5.91
C TRP A 79 -10.93 12.38 5.27
N TRP A 80 -12.04 13.06 5.53
CA TRP A 80 -12.35 14.35 4.92
C TRP A 80 -12.47 15.43 5.99
N ASP A 81 -11.76 16.54 5.77
CA ASP A 81 -11.89 17.80 6.50
C ASP A 81 -11.50 18.94 5.57
N GLU A 82 -12.51 19.49 4.86
CA GLU A 82 -12.37 20.42 3.72
C GLU A 82 -11.59 19.90 2.50
N ALA A 83 -10.72 18.91 2.69
CA ALA A 83 -10.00 18.13 1.69
C ALA A 83 -9.80 16.68 2.19
N PHE A 84 -9.36 15.78 1.31
CA PHE A 84 -8.94 14.45 1.71
C PHE A 84 -7.61 14.50 2.46
N MET A 85 -7.57 13.89 3.64
CA MET A 85 -6.42 13.84 4.52
C MET A 85 -6.04 12.40 4.85
N ILE A 86 -4.76 12.21 5.19
CA ILE A 86 -4.24 10.93 5.66
C ILE A 86 -3.75 11.08 7.09
N SER A 87 -4.18 10.21 8.00
CA SER A 87 -3.63 10.15 9.35
C SER A 87 -3.87 8.78 9.98
N ARG A 88 -3.35 8.56 11.18
CA ARG A 88 -3.75 7.40 12.01
C ARG A 88 -5.18 7.59 12.48
N ALA A 89 -5.98 6.53 12.47
CA ALA A 89 -7.36 6.57 12.98
C ALA A 89 -7.45 7.06 14.43
N SER A 90 -6.45 6.78 15.26
CA SER A 90 -6.35 7.28 16.65
C SER A 90 -6.23 8.80 16.76
N LYS A 91 -5.82 9.50 15.70
CA LYS A 91 -5.64 10.95 15.65
C LYS A 91 -6.85 11.69 15.07
N LEU A 92 -7.90 10.97 14.65
CA LEU A 92 -9.09 11.58 14.08
C LEU A 92 -9.84 12.42 15.12
N PRO A 93 -10.39 13.59 14.71
CA PRO A 93 -11.30 14.34 15.54
C PRO A 93 -12.53 13.51 15.94
N PRO A 94 -13.14 13.78 17.11
CA PRO A 94 -14.39 13.13 17.50
C PRO A 94 -15.46 13.33 16.42
N LYS A 95 -16.23 12.29 16.10
CA LYS A 95 -17.31 12.25 15.09
C LYS A 95 -16.87 12.13 13.63
N ILE A 96 -15.58 12.20 13.32
CA ILE A 96 -15.11 11.88 11.97
C ILE A 96 -15.11 10.37 11.77
N ILE A 97 -15.75 9.93 10.69
CA ILE A 97 -15.71 8.55 10.23
C ILE A 97 -14.69 8.48 9.08
N PRO A 98 -13.66 7.63 9.17
CA PRO A 98 -12.73 7.47 8.06
C PRO A 98 -13.45 6.92 6.83
N TRP A 99 -13.08 7.45 5.66
CA TRP A 99 -13.61 7.06 4.36
C TRP A 99 -13.14 5.67 3.92
N GLY A 100 -11.91 5.30 4.30
CA GLY A 100 -11.32 3.99 4.03
C GLY A 100 -9.98 3.81 4.73
N VAL A 101 -9.52 2.56 4.80
CA VAL A 101 -8.25 2.18 5.43
C VAL A 101 -7.15 2.12 4.38
N VAL A 102 -6.03 2.80 4.62
CA VAL A 102 -4.84 2.70 3.78
C VAL A 102 -4.15 1.37 4.09
N THR A 103 -4.11 0.48 3.11
CA THR A 103 -3.50 -0.86 3.25
C THR A 103 -2.05 -0.88 2.77
N TYR A 104 -1.72 -0.05 1.78
CA TYR A 104 -0.37 0.08 1.25
C TYR A 104 -0.09 1.53 0.82
N VAL A 105 1.18 1.90 0.85
CA VAL A 105 1.70 3.13 0.24
C VAL A 105 2.79 2.72 -0.73
N ILE A 106 2.70 3.18 -1.97
CA ILE A 106 3.67 2.91 -3.03
C ILE A 106 4.48 4.19 -3.24
N HIS A 107 5.76 4.12 -2.86
CA HIS A 107 6.72 5.20 -3.02
C HIS A 107 7.40 5.15 -4.39
N GLU A 108 7.37 6.27 -5.10
CA GLU A 108 8.06 6.42 -6.39
C GLU A 108 9.42 7.09 -6.18
N TYR A 109 10.51 6.33 -6.29
CA TYR A 109 11.87 6.85 -6.08
C TYR A 109 12.45 7.59 -7.29
N ARG A 110 11.94 7.32 -8.49
CA ARG A 110 12.37 7.95 -9.73
C ARG A 110 11.16 8.55 -10.42
N GLY A 111 10.82 9.77 -10.05
CA GLY A 111 9.80 10.54 -10.76
C GLY A 111 10.22 10.84 -12.20
N ALA A 112 9.24 11.09 -13.06
CA ALA A 112 9.48 11.66 -14.38
C ALA A 112 10.15 13.05 -14.20
N ALA A 113 11.32 13.22 -14.81
CA ALA A 113 12.04 14.49 -14.88
C ALA A 113 11.31 15.51 -15.75
#